data_AF-A0A3D6D8S4-F1
#
_entry.id   AF-A0A3D6D8S4-F1
#
_cell.length_a   1.000
_cell.length_b   1.000
_cell.length_c   1.000
_cell.angle_alpha   90.00
_cell.angle_beta   90.00
_cell.angle_gamma   90.00
#
_symmetry.space_group_name_H-M   'P 1'
#
loop_
_entity.id
_entity.type
_entity.pdbx_description
1 polymer ?
#
loop_
_entity_poly.entity_id
_entity_poly.type
_entity_poly.pdbx_seq_one_letter_code
_entity_poly.pdbx_strand_id
1 'polypeptide(L)'
;MPDLEKEGKTTNEPENPLVLFDKRLKTLMLLTSIILATLGVLIALNAISGFYHEKFISSGLPANFASKLEELVNSGDYEGANLMVLNLLRNHPDNTQLYDEYVKFLEHLIRINDITRVRNILNDSTVIITKLLSEVPDQHFNNVYRFASAVQEASEKHLKQLYEVAATWEANGEHESVDNLVNGYVYEITSNQKVCIKFLELLHDRLETLASSATPTQTLDLAYSTFDSAVSLVDGLKNRYPVADYQEIDLIIAEMAGYLNDIEYQYGAVVASETTISLRKMSEEISKLEALDDETYARGQLLLIQAHEQLQNMFIHPDQKKDLLKEISNLQDLIVEKKSLDSKSKIKEYNRWAFNMLKTIDPEKVRKDGYLNLYANFLGEIDKNYLYPEVAIYYDHLMSKLIEKMRTEEIEKFVEKMLSQEKRQP
;
A
#
# COMPACT_ATOMS: atom_id res chain seq x y z
N MET A 1 -28.88 45.56 12.54
CA MET A 1 -27.81 45.68 11.54
C MET A 1 -26.79 46.65 12.09
N PRO A 2 -25.47 46.38 12.02
CA PRO A 2 -24.72 45.17 11.63
C PRO A 2 -24.03 44.56 12.89
N ASP A 3 -23.13 43.58 12.93
CA ASP A 3 -22.75 42.33 12.22
C ASP A 3 -21.61 41.70 13.06
N LEU A 4 -21.37 40.39 12.89
CA LEU A 4 -20.11 39.65 13.17
C LEU A 4 -19.71 39.51 14.67
N GLU A 5 -19.28 38.40 15.26
CA GLU A 5 -18.60 37.18 14.81
C GLU A 5 -18.81 36.10 15.90
N LYS A 6 -19.14 34.87 15.50
CA LYS A 6 -18.82 33.66 16.26
C LYS A 6 -18.14 32.70 15.29
N GLU A 7 -16.85 32.94 15.05
CA GLU A 7 -15.98 31.94 14.45
C GLU A 7 -15.78 30.78 15.42
N GLY A 8 -15.99 29.58 14.90
CA GLY A 8 -15.68 28.34 15.55
C GLY A 8 -14.17 28.18 15.73
N LYS A 9 -13.76 27.78 16.93
CA LYS A 9 -12.43 27.26 17.21
C LYS A 9 -12.23 25.98 16.39
N THR A 10 -11.37 26.01 15.38
CA THR A 10 -10.67 24.82 14.90
C THR A 10 -9.47 24.58 15.82
N THR A 11 -9.49 23.44 16.50
CA THR A 11 -8.34 22.90 17.23
C THR A 11 -7.29 22.44 16.24
N ASN A 12 -6.26 23.27 16.02
CA ASN A 12 -5.02 22.83 15.41
C ASN A 12 -4.27 21.96 16.44
N GLU A 13 -4.37 20.65 16.32
CA GLU A 13 -3.34 19.78 16.88
C GLU A 13 -2.04 20.02 16.11
N PRO A 14 -0.89 20.21 16.78
CA PRO A 14 0.38 20.37 16.10
C PRO A 14 0.79 19.05 15.44
N GLU A 15 0.95 19.06 14.11
CA GLU A 15 1.51 17.94 13.36
C GLU A 15 2.83 17.47 14.00
N ASN A 16 2.96 16.16 14.19
CA ASN A 16 4.10 15.52 14.80
C ASN A 16 5.41 15.93 14.06
N PRO A 17 6.41 16.49 14.75
CA PRO A 17 7.62 17.04 14.12
C PRO A 17 8.42 16.00 13.31
N LEU A 18 8.27 14.70 13.59
CA LEU A 18 8.84 13.62 12.78
C LEU A 18 8.23 13.51 11.38
N VAL A 19 6.92 13.76 11.23
CA VAL A 19 6.21 13.75 9.93
C VAL A 19 6.59 14.97 9.09
N LEU A 20 6.75 16.12 9.76
CA LEU A 20 7.22 17.36 9.14
C LEU A 20 8.69 17.25 8.68
N PHE A 21 9.52 16.52 9.43
CA PHE A 21 10.91 16.26 9.06
C PHE A 21 11.01 15.30 7.87
N ASP A 22 10.21 14.21 7.84
CA ASP A 22 10.19 13.25 6.72
C ASP A 22 9.66 13.87 5.42
N LYS A 23 8.58 14.68 5.49
CA LYS A 23 8.08 15.44 4.34
C LYS A 23 9.13 16.41 3.81
N ARG A 24 9.77 17.21 4.69
CA ARG A 24 10.82 18.16 4.28
C ARG A 24 12.05 17.46 3.73
N LEU A 25 12.42 16.29 4.26
CA LEU A 25 13.54 15.49 3.76
C LEU A 25 13.23 14.88 2.39
N LYS A 26 12.02 14.36 2.17
CA LYS A 26 11.56 13.89 0.85
C LYS A 26 11.50 15.02 -0.17
N THR A 27 10.96 16.19 0.18
CA THR A 27 10.97 17.35 -0.70
C THR A 27 12.39 17.85 -0.99
N LEU A 28 13.28 17.85 0.01
CA LEU A 28 14.69 18.20 -0.19
C LEU A 28 15.41 17.19 -1.09
N MET A 29 15.18 15.88 -0.88
CA MET A 29 15.73 14.82 -1.73
C MET A 29 15.21 14.91 -3.17
N LEU A 30 13.93 15.19 -3.36
CA LEU A 30 13.30 15.41 -4.67
C LEU A 30 13.85 16.68 -5.35
N LEU A 31 14.00 17.78 -4.61
CA LEU A 31 14.60 19.00 -5.13
C LEU A 31 16.07 18.77 -5.48
N THR A 32 16.84 18.05 -4.66
CA THR A 32 18.21 17.71 -4.98
C THR A 32 18.31 16.73 -6.15
N SER A 33 17.38 15.79 -6.34
CA SER A 33 17.40 14.87 -7.48
C SER A 33 17.02 15.58 -8.78
N ILE A 34 16.07 16.52 -8.74
CA ILE A 34 15.72 17.38 -9.88
C ILE A 34 16.89 18.33 -10.20
N ILE A 35 17.54 18.91 -9.19
CA ILE A 35 18.74 19.75 -9.38
C ILE A 35 19.91 18.91 -9.92
N LEU A 36 20.13 17.69 -9.43
CA LEU A 36 21.18 16.78 -9.92
C LEU A 36 20.89 16.27 -11.34
N ALA A 37 19.62 16.00 -11.68
CA ALA A 37 19.21 15.62 -13.03
C ALA A 37 19.37 16.79 -14.01
N THR A 38 18.93 17.99 -13.64
CA THR A 38 19.12 19.20 -14.45
C THR A 38 20.59 19.59 -14.57
N LEU A 39 21.39 19.44 -13.52
CA LEU A 39 22.85 19.65 -13.55
C LEU A 39 23.55 18.58 -14.40
N GLY A 40 23.12 17.31 -14.32
CA GLY A 40 23.62 16.22 -15.15
C GLY A 40 23.36 16.43 -16.64
N VAL A 41 22.15 16.89 -16.99
CA VAL A 41 21.79 17.30 -18.34
C VAL A 41 22.59 18.52 -18.79
N LEU A 42 22.81 19.50 -17.91
CA LEU A 42 23.64 20.68 -18.23
C LEU A 42 25.12 20.34 -18.44
N ILE A 43 25.66 19.41 -17.66
CA ILE A 43 27.05 18.93 -17.76
C ILE A 43 27.22 18.07 -19.02
N ALA A 44 26.26 17.20 -19.33
CA ALA A 44 26.23 16.44 -20.58
C ALA A 44 26.13 17.39 -21.78
N LEU A 45 25.28 18.43 -21.72
CA LEU A 45 25.18 19.48 -22.73
C LEU A 45 26.47 20.27 -22.89
N ASN A 46 27.18 20.60 -21.80
CA ASN A 46 28.47 21.29 -21.90
C ASN A 46 29.56 20.39 -22.51
N ALA A 47 29.61 19.11 -22.13
CA ALA A 47 30.56 18.13 -22.68
C ALA A 47 30.28 17.82 -24.15
N ILE A 48 29.02 17.68 -24.54
CA ILE A 48 28.57 17.48 -25.92
C ILE A 48 28.78 18.76 -26.75
N SER A 49 28.52 19.94 -26.17
CA SER A 49 28.78 21.21 -26.86
C SER A 49 30.26 21.34 -27.24
N GLY A 50 31.19 20.94 -26.36
CA GLY A 50 32.62 20.95 -26.65
C GLY A 50 33.04 19.95 -27.74
N PHE A 51 32.40 18.78 -27.81
CA PHE A 51 32.74 17.74 -28.80
C PHE A 51 32.22 18.07 -30.22
N TYR A 52 31.09 18.79 -30.33
CA TYR A 52 30.52 19.20 -31.62
C TYR A 52 30.85 20.64 -32.04
N HIS A 53 31.32 21.51 -31.12
CA HIS A 53 31.77 22.86 -31.46
C HIS A 53 32.92 22.86 -32.48
N GLU A 54 33.86 21.91 -32.36
CA GLU A 54 35.04 21.87 -33.24
C GLU A 54 34.75 21.35 -34.65
N LYS A 55 33.62 20.66 -34.90
CA LYS A 55 33.37 19.99 -36.19
C LYS A 55 32.47 20.75 -37.18
N PHE A 56 31.75 21.79 -36.75
CA PHE A 56 30.70 22.42 -37.59
C PHE A 56 30.70 23.95 -37.54
N ILE A 57 31.88 24.57 -37.59
CA ILE A 57 32.04 26.01 -37.84
C ILE A 57 32.10 26.24 -39.36
N SER A 58 30.95 26.22 -40.04
CA SER A 58 30.84 26.72 -41.42
C SER A 58 29.67 27.69 -41.53
N SER A 59 29.80 28.72 -42.36
CA SER A 59 28.83 29.81 -42.54
C SER A 59 27.51 29.42 -43.23
N GLY A 60 27.28 28.11 -43.43
CA GLY A 60 26.07 27.57 -44.04
C GLY A 60 25.87 26.10 -43.64
N LEU A 61 24.64 25.61 -43.85
CA LEU A 61 24.27 24.22 -43.60
C LEU A 61 25.19 23.28 -44.41
N PRO A 62 25.74 22.21 -43.81
CA PRO A 62 26.55 21.25 -44.55
C PRO A 62 25.79 20.67 -45.75
N ALA A 63 26.41 20.64 -46.94
CA ALA A 63 25.74 20.20 -48.17
C ALA A 63 25.21 18.76 -48.12
N ASN A 64 25.81 17.91 -47.28
CA ASN A 64 25.44 16.52 -47.05
C ASN A 64 24.62 16.31 -45.75
N PHE A 65 24.06 17.38 -45.17
CA PHE A 65 23.30 17.30 -43.93
C PHE A 65 22.13 16.30 -44.03
N ALA A 66 21.27 16.45 -45.03
CA ALA A 66 20.07 15.63 -45.15
C ALA A 66 20.41 14.13 -45.31
N SER A 67 21.37 13.81 -46.19
CA SER A 67 21.83 12.43 -46.38
C SER A 67 22.45 11.83 -45.11
N LYS A 68 23.15 12.64 -44.31
CA LYS A 68 23.77 12.18 -43.07
C LYS A 68 22.76 12.01 -41.95
N LEU A 69 21.74 12.87 -41.90
CA LEU A 69 20.61 12.68 -40.98
C LEU A 69 19.87 11.39 -41.29
N GLU A 70 19.58 11.14 -42.57
CA GLU A 70 18.94 9.91 -43.03
C GLU A 70 19.78 8.66 -42.71
N GLU A 71 21.11 8.72 -42.88
CA GLU A 71 22.03 7.65 -42.49
C GLU A 71 21.94 7.33 -41.00
N LEU A 72 21.95 8.35 -40.13
CA LEU A 72 21.82 8.17 -38.68
C LEU A 72 20.48 7.54 -38.31
N VAL A 73 19.37 8.06 -38.86
CA VAL A 73 18.03 7.52 -38.66
C VAL A 73 17.94 6.06 -39.09
N ASN A 74 18.44 5.72 -40.28
CA ASN A 74 18.42 4.36 -40.82
C ASN A 74 19.35 3.40 -40.04
N SER A 75 20.42 3.92 -39.43
CA SER A 75 21.30 3.15 -38.54
C SER A 75 20.72 2.95 -37.14
N GLY A 76 19.60 3.63 -36.82
CA GLY A 76 18.98 3.60 -35.51
C GLY A 76 19.66 4.48 -34.45
N ASP A 77 20.48 5.46 -34.84
CA ASP A 77 21.10 6.47 -33.96
C ASP A 77 20.23 7.74 -33.91
N TYR A 78 19.08 7.65 -33.26
CA TYR A 78 18.11 8.75 -33.20
C TYR A 78 18.57 9.91 -32.30
N GLU A 79 19.33 9.64 -31.24
CA GLU A 79 19.92 10.66 -30.37
C GLU A 79 20.98 11.47 -31.13
N GLY A 80 21.86 10.79 -31.88
CA GLY A 80 22.83 11.44 -32.76
C GLY A 80 22.17 12.28 -33.84
N ALA A 81 21.10 11.75 -34.45
CA ALA A 81 20.26 12.47 -35.41
C ALA A 81 19.65 13.75 -34.79
N ASN A 82 19.04 13.63 -33.61
CA ASN A 82 18.43 14.76 -32.91
C ASN A 82 19.47 15.84 -32.54
N LEU A 83 20.57 15.43 -31.93
CA LEU A 83 21.65 16.35 -31.52
C LEU A 83 22.27 17.07 -32.72
N MET A 84 22.45 16.38 -33.86
CA MET A 84 22.95 16.99 -35.09
C MET A 84 22.04 18.13 -35.55
N VAL A 85 20.72 17.91 -35.56
CA VAL A 85 19.76 18.95 -35.96
C VAL A 85 19.75 20.11 -34.97
N LEU A 86 19.68 19.83 -33.67
CA LEU A 86 19.63 20.86 -32.62
C LEU A 86 20.92 21.71 -32.57
N ASN A 87 22.08 21.11 -32.85
CA ASN A 87 23.33 21.85 -32.97
C ASN A 87 23.35 22.76 -34.20
N LEU A 88 22.80 22.31 -35.34
CA LEU A 88 22.68 23.14 -36.54
C LEU A 88 21.65 24.26 -36.37
N LEU A 89 20.58 24.03 -35.60
CA LEU A 89 19.56 25.03 -35.29
C LEU A 89 20.17 26.26 -34.60
N ARG A 90 21.14 26.05 -33.71
CA ARG A 90 21.87 27.12 -33.03
C ARG A 90 22.59 28.07 -34.00
N ASN A 91 23.14 27.53 -35.08
CA ASN A 91 23.94 28.29 -36.05
C ASN A 91 23.14 28.76 -37.27
N HIS A 92 22.03 28.09 -37.58
CA HIS A 92 21.22 28.33 -38.77
C HIS A 92 19.71 28.35 -38.46
N PRO A 93 19.23 29.23 -37.55
CA PRO A 93 17.84 29.23 -37.09
C PRO A 93 16.83 29.43 -38.23
N ASP A 94 17.19 30.21 -39.24
CA ASP A 94 16.31 30.62 -40.34
C ASP A 94 16.29 29.64 -41.52
N ASN A 95 17.06 28.55 -41.45
CA ASN A 95 17.16 27.62 -42.57
C ASN A 95 15.88 26.77 -42.71
N THR A 96 15.23 26.82 -43.88
CA THR A 96 13.99 26.08 -44.14
C THR A 96 14.24 24.58 -44.31
N GLN A 97 15.31 24.20 -45.01
CA GLN A 97 15.68 22.79 -45.20
C GLN A 97 15.94 22.09 -43.86
N LEU A 98 16.61 22.76 -42.92
CA LEU A 98 16.84 22.23 -41.56
C LEU A 98 15.52 21.93 -40.84
N TYR A 99 14.55 22.83 -40.95
CA TYR A 99 13.23 22.65 -40.36
C TYR A 99 12.48 21.48 -41.00
N ASP A 100 12.43 21.44 -42.34
CA ASP A 100 11.71 20.39 -43.08
C ASP A 100 12.27 19.00 -42.78
N GLU A 101 13.60 18.85 -42.71
CA GLU A 101 14.23 17.59 -42.34
C GLU A 101 14.02 17.22 -40.86
N TYR A 102 13.95 18.21 -39.97
CA TYR A 102 13.62 17.94 -38.57
C TYR A 102 12.19 17.44 -38.38
N VAL A 103 11.23 18.04 -39.09
CA VAL A 103 9.84 17.58 -39.06
C VAL A 103 9.75 16.13 -39.55
N LYS A 104 10.42 15.78 -40.65
CA LYS A 104 10.50 14.39 -41.14
C LYS A 104 11.12 13.44 -40.10
N PHE A 105 12.19 13.88 -39.44
CA PHE A 105 12.80 13.13 -38.34
C PHE A 105 11.82 12.89 -37.20
N LEU A 106 11.10 13.91 -36.74
CA LEU A 106 10.11 13.79 -35.67
C LEU A 106 8.95 12.86 -36.08
N GLU A 107 8.46 12.95 -37.31
CA GLU A 107 7.44 12.03 -37.85
C GLU A 107 7.91 10.58 -37.87
N HIS A 108 9.19 10.35 -38.18
CA HIS A 108 9.79 9.02 -38.12
C HIS A 108 9.96 8.55 -36.67
N LEU A 109 10.44 9.43 -35.79
CA LEU A 109 10.69 9.16 -34.37
C LEU A 109 9.43 8.62 -33.68
N ILE A 110 8.28 9.26 -33.90
CA ILE A 110 6.99 8.87 -33.31
C ILE A 110 6.58 7.45 -33.73
N ARG A 111 7.07 6.91 -34.85
CA ARG A 111 6.69 5.56 -35.32
C ARG A 111 7.52 4.44 -34.71
N ILE A 112 8.50 4.76 -33.88
CA ILE A 112 9.38 3.78 -33.26
C ILE A 112 8.66 3.17 -32.05
N ASN A 113 8.71 1.84 -31.92
CA ASN A 113 8.07 1.11 -30.81
C ASN A 113 8.75 1.30 -29.43
N ASP A 114 9.81 2.10 -29.34
CA ASP A 114 10.53 2.37 -28.10
C ASP A 114 10.05 3.68 -27.48
N ILE A 115 9.00 3.55 -26.68
CA ILE A 115 8.33 4.67 -26.01
C ILE A 115 9.30 5.50 -25.16
N THR A 116 10.18 4.84 -24.42
CA THR A 116 11.11 5.52 -23.51
C THR A 116 12.14 6.33 -24.29
N ARG A 117 12.65 5.77 -25.39
CA ARG A 117 13.59 6.46 -26.26
C ARG A 117 12.97 7.67 -26.95
N VAL A 118 11.74 7.52 -27.47
CA VAL A 118 11.00 8.63 -28.09
C VAL A 118 10.77 9.75 -27.07
N ARG A 119 10.33 9.43 -25.86
CA ARG A 119 10.18 10.40 -24.77
C ARG A 119 11.46 11.17 -24.50
N ASN A 120 12.58 10.46 -24.31
CA ASN A 120 13.86 11.09 -23.97
C ASN A 120 14.28 12.09 -25.06
N ILE A 121 14.17 11.70 -26.34
CA ILE A 121 14.52 12.55 -27.47
C ILE A 121 13.63 13.79 -27.55
N LEU A 122 12.31 13.65 -27.34
CA LEU A 122 11.39 14.79 -27.34
C LEU A 122 11.63 15.74 -26.15
N ASN A 123 11.96 15.19 -24.98
CA ASN A 123 12.30 15.98 -23.80
C ASN A 123 13.62 16.75 -24.00
N ASP A 124 14.67 16.08 -24.49
CA ASP A 124 15.94 16.72 -24.83
C ASP A 124 15.75 17.88 -25.82
N SER A 125 14.93 17.63 -26.84
CA SER A 125 14.57 18.64 -27.85
C SER A 125 13.87 19.84 -27.21
N THR A 126 12.89 19.59 -26.34
CA THR A 126 12.16 20.65 -25.62
C THR A 126 13.11 21.49 -24.78
N VAL A 127 13.99 20.87 -24.01
CA VAL A 127 14.96 21.55 -23.14
C VAL A 127 15.93 22.40 -23.96
N ILE A 128 16.52 21.82 -25.01
CA ILE A 128 17.52 22.50 -25.83
C ILE A 128 16.89 23.66 -26.61
N ILE A 129 15.73 23.46 -27.24
CA ILE A 129 15.07 24.52 -28.00
C ILE A 129 14.60 25.64 -27.07
N THR A 130 14.08 25.33 -25.88
CA THR A 130 13.70 26.34 -24.88
C THR A 130 14.89 27.19 -24.47
N LYS A 131 16.05 26.56 -24.25
CA LYS A 131 17.30 27.28 -23.99
C LYS A 131 17.69 28.17 -25.16
N LEU A 132 17.64 27.65 -26.40
CA LEU A 132 17.93 28.42 -27.60
C LEU A 132 17.01 29.65 -27.73
N LEU A 133 15.70 29.51 -27.46
CA LEU A 133 14.76 30.64 -27.48
C LEU A 133 15.17 31.78 -26.53
N SER A 134 15.83 31.47 -25.42
CA SER A 134 16.34 32.48 -24.47
C SER A 134 17.67 33.11 -24.87
N GLU A 135 18.41 32.51 -25.80
CA GLU A 135 19.76 32.93 -26.20
C GLU A 135 19.80 33.59 -27.59
N VAL A 136 18.83 33.31 -28.46
CA VAL A 136 18.80 33.85 -29.83
C VAL A 136 18.32 35.30 -29.88
N PRO A 137 18.86 36.13 -30.81
CA PRO A 137 18.32 37.46 -31.07
C PRO A 137 16.85 37.43 -31.48
N ASP A 138 16.08 38.47 -31.12
CA ASP A 138 14.63 38.58 -31.38
C ASP A 138 14.24 38.30 -32.84
N GLN A 139 15.07 38.69 -33.80
CA GLN A 139 14.83 38.48 -35.23
C GLN A 139 14.75 36.98 -35.63
N HIS A 140 15.37 36.09 -34.83
CA HIS A 140 15.39 34.64 -35.07
C HIS A 140 14.39 33.89 -34.16
N PHE A 141 13.75 34.58 -33.21
CA PHE A 141 12.83 33.96 -32.23
C PHE A 141 11.76 33.12 -32.92
N ASN A 142 11.05 33.69 -33.91
CA ASN A 142 9.99 32.99 -34.62
C ASN A 142 10.50 31.74 -35.36
N ASN A 143 11.73 31.79 -35.87
CA ASN A 143 12.33 30.69 -36.63
C ASN A 143 12.80 29.54 -35.73
N VAL A 144 13.12 29.82 -34.46
CA VAL A 144 13.38 28.79 -33.45
C VAL A 144 12.07 28.31 -32.82
N TYR A 145 11.11 29.21 -32.62
CA TYR A 145 9.81 28.89 -32.03
C TYR A 145 9.03 27.86 -32.85
N ARG A 146 9.09 27.91 -34.19
CA ARG A 146 8.50 26.86 -35.04
C ARG A 146 9.07 25.46 -34.75
N PHE A 147 10.34 25.33 -34.36
CA PHE A 147 10.90 24.02 -33.95
C PHE A 147 10.30 23.57 -32.63
N ALA A 148 10.12 24.48 -31.66
CA ALA A 148 9.42 24.16 -30.41
C ALA A 148 7.98 23.70 -30.68
N SER A 149 7.26 24.37 -31.59
CA SER A 149 5.92 23.97 -32.01
C SER A 149 5.90 22.57 -32.66
N ALA A 150 6.88 22.25 -33.51
CA ALA A 150 6.98 20.91 -34.11
C ALA A 150 7.25 19.82 -33.06
N VAL A 151 8.12 20.08 -32.08
CA VAL A 151 8.36 19.15 -30.96
C VAL A 151 7.13 18.98 -30.07
N GLN A 152 6.38 20.06 -29.84
CA GLN A 152 5.11 20.00 -29.12
C GLN A 152 4.09 19.12 -29.86
N GLU A 153 3.93 19.31 -31.17
CA GLU A 153 3.03 18.48 -31.98
C GLU A 153 3.45 17.00 -31.97
N ALA A 154 4.76 16.73 -32.05
CA ALA A 154 5.32 15.39 -31.93
C ALA A 154 5.04 14.77 -30.56
N SER A 155 5.16 15.56 -29.49
CA SER A 155 4.84 15.13 -28.12
C SER A 155 3.36 14.81 -27.96
N GLU A 156 2.46 15.61 -28.52
CA GLU A 156 1.02 15.33 -28.49
C GLU A 156 0.66 14.04 -29.26
N LYS A 157 1.34 13.76 -30.38
CA LYS A 157 1.19 12.50 -31.12
C LYS A 157 1.71 11.31 -30.30
N HIS A 158 2.88 11.45 -29.67
CA HIS A 158 3.45 10.43 -28.80
C HIS A 158 2.55 10.11 -27.59
N LEU A 159 1.93 11.12 -26.97
CA LEU A 159 0.96 10.93 -25.88
C LEU A 159 -0.26 10.12 -26.31
N LYS A 160 -0.75 10.29 -27.55
CA LYS A 160 -1.85 9.47 -28.09
C LYS A 160 -1.42 8.02 -28.26
N GLN A 161 -0.20 7.77 -28.72
CA GLN A 161 0.32 6.41 -28.84
C GLN A 161 0.54 5.74 -27.50
N LEU A 162 0.99 6.49 -26.47
CA LEU A 162 1.05 5.98 -25.09
C LEU A 162 -0.29 5.42 -24.65
N TYR A 163 -1.38 6.16 -24.91
CA TYR A 163 -2.73 5.69 -24.62
C TYR A 163 -3.11 4.45 -25.44
N GLU A 164 -2.83 4.42 -26.74
CA GLU A 164 -3.12 3.25 -27.59
C GLU A 164 -2.39 1.98 -27.12
N VAL A 165 -1.14 2.12 -26.69
CA VAL A 165 -0.35 1.02 -26.10
C VAL A 165 -0.95 0.58 -24.77
N ALA A 166 -1.29 1.52 -23.88
CA ALA A 166 -1.91 1.21 -22.60
C ALA A 166 -3.26 0.50 -22.79
N ALA A 167 -4.12 0.96 -23.70
CA ALA A 167 -5.39 0.33 -24.02
C ALA A 167 -5.22 -1.09 -24.58
N THR A 168 -4.16 -1.33 -25.37
CA THR A 168 -3.83 -2.66 -25.88
C THR A 168 -3.39 -3.60 -24.75
N TRP A 169 -2.51 -3.13 -23.86
CA TRP A 169 -2.09 -3.88 -22.68
C TRP A 169 -3.26 -4.19 -21.75
N GLU A 170 -4.16 -3.22 -21.56
CA GLU A 170 -5.36 -3.41 -20.76
C GLU A 170 -6.25 -4.52 -21.34
N ALA A 171 -6.50 -4.49 -22.66
CA ALA A 171 -7.28 -5.52 -23.34
C ALA A 171 -6.64 -6.93 -23.26
N ASN A 172 -5.32 -7.00 -23.11
CA ASN A 172 -4.58 -8.25 -22.93
C ASN A 172 -4.48 -8.71 -21.46
N GLY A 173 -5.02 -7.94 -20.50
CA GLY A 173 -4.89 -8.22 -19.07
C GLY A 173 -3.52 -7.90 -18.47
N GLU A 174 -2.71 -7.10 -19.16
CA GLU A 174 -1.36 -6.67 -18.72
C GLU A 174 -1.46 -5.45 -17.77
N HIS A 175 -2.26 -5.55 -16.72
CA HIS A 175 -2.61 -4.42 -15.84
C HIS A 175 -1.38 -3.79 -15.16
N GLU A 176 -0.41 -4.60 -14.74
CA GLU A 176 0.85 -4.11 -14.14
C GLU A 176 1.64 -3.24 -15.12
N SER A 177 1.67 -3.59 -16.40
CA SER A 177 2.31 -2.78 -17.46
C SER A 177 1.63 -1.42 -17.61
N VAL A 178 0.30 -1.39 -17.53
CA VAL A 178 -0.50 -0.16 -17.58
C VAL A 178 -0.22 0.71 -16.36
N ASP A 179 -0.24 0.14 -15.15
CA ASP A 179 0.02 0.87 -13.90
C ASP A 179 1.44 1.46 -13.91
N ASN A 180 2.43 0.69 -14.35
CA ASN A 180 3.81 1.15 -14.48
C ASN A 180 3.94 2.28 -15.51
N LEU A 181 3.21 2.22 -16.63
CA LEU A 181 3.20 3.29 -17.62
C LEU A 181 2.54 4.55 -17.07
N VAL A 182 1.35 4.44 -16.48
CA VAL A 182 0.64 5.58 -15.91
C VAL A 182 1.49 6.27 -14.86
N ASN A 183 2.01 5.50 -13.89
CA ASN A 183 2.82 6.03 -12.80
C ASN A 183 4.18 6.57 -13.26
N GLY A 184 4.80 5.95 -14.27
CA GLY A 184 6.07 6.40 -14.85
C GLY A 184 5.97 7.65 -15.72
N TYR A 185 4.78 7.96 -16.25
CA TYR A 185 4.54 9.02 -17.24
C TYR A 185 3.45 10.02 -16.79
N VAL A 186 3.15 10.11 -15.48
CA VAL A 186 2.13 11.04 -14.93
C VAL A 186 2.33 12.47 -15.43
N TYR A 187 3.57 12.98 -15.38
CA TYR A 187 3.87 14.36 -15.79
C TYR A 187 3.58 14.62 -17.29
N GLU A 188 3.90 13.66 -18.14
CA GLU A 188 3.66 13.71 -19.57
C GLU A 188 2.17 13.57 -19.89
N ILE A 189 1.49 12.58 -19.31
CA ILE A 189 0.05 12.34 -19.52
C ILE A 189 -0.75 13.59 -19.12
N THR A 190 -0.43 14.18 -17.96
CA THR A 190 -1.10 15.39 -17.45
C THR A 190 -0.72 16.66 -18.23
N SER A 191 0.22 16.60 -19.18
CA SER A 191 0.50 17.72 -20.09
C SER A 191 -0.57 17.92 -21.15
N ASN A 192 -1.45 16.95 -21.32
CA ASN A 192 -2.56 17.02 -22.26
C ASN A 192 -3.83 16.55 -21.57
N GLN A 193 -4.68 17.51 -21.19
CA GLN A 193 -5.94 17.24 -20.47
C GLN A 193 -6.80 16.18 -21.17
N LYS A 194 -6.90 16.20 -22.51
CA LYS A 194 -7.71 15.23 -23.25
C LYS A 194 -7.15 13.82 -23.19
N VAL A 195 -5.82 13.67 -23.20
CA VAL A 195 -5.18 12.35 -23.06
C VAL A 195 -5.29 11.87 -21.62
N CYS A 196 -5.09 12.75 -20.64
CA CYS A 196 -5.28 12.45 -19.23
C CYS A 196 -6.70 11.91 -18.95
N ILE A 197 -7.74 12.56 -19.49
CA ILE A 197 -9.12 12.08 -19.35
C ILE A 197 -9.29 10.67 -19.92
N LYS A 198 -8.72 10.38 -21.09
CA LYS A 198 -8.78 9.01 -21.65
C LYS A 198 -8.11 7.97 -20.75
N PHE A 199 -6.99 8.30 -20.12
CA PHE A 199 -6.38 7.41 -19.14
C PHE A 199 -7.25 7.22 -17.90
N LEU A 200 -7.93 8.28 -17.44
CA LEU A 200 -8.90 8.18 -16.34
C LEU A 200 -10.09 7.28 -16.72
N GLU A 201 -10.64 7.44 -17.93
CA GLU A 201 -11.69 6.57 -18.48
C GLU A 201 -11.23 5.10 -18.52
N LEU A 202 -10.01 4.83 -18.99
CA LEU A 202 -9.45 3.47 -19.00
C LEU A 202 -9.38 2.85 -17.60
N LEU A 203 -8.91 3.61 -16.61
CA LEU A 203 -8.81 3.14 -15.21
C LEU A 203 -10.19 3.01 -14.56
N HIS A 204 -11.13 3.90 -14.91
CA HIS A 204 -12.52 3.84 -14.50
C HIS A 204 -13.20 2.55 -14.98
N ASP A 205 -13.10 2.25 -16.28
CA ASP A 205 -13.68 1.05 -16.89
C ASP A 205 -13.12 -0.24 -16.27
N ARG A 206 -11.82 -0.23 -15.92
CA ARG A 206 -11.21 -1.32 -15.15
C ARG A 206 -11.87 -1.49 -13.79
N LEU A 207 -12.04 -0.43 -13.00
CA LEU A 207 -12.70 -0.51 -11.69
C LEU A 207 -14.15 -0.96 -11.79
N GLU A 208 -14.91 -0.47 -12.77
CA GLU A 208 -16.28 -0.91 -13.03
C GLU A 208 -16.33 -2.42 -13.31
N THR A 209 -15.40 -2.92 -14.13
CA THR A 209 -15.27 -4.34 -14.45
C THR A 209 -14.92 -5.17 -13.21
N LEU A 210 -14.00 -4.68 -12.37
CA LEU A 210 -13.62 -5.35 -11.12
C LEU A 210 -14.77 -5.38 -10.12
N ALA A 211 -15.55 -4.30 -10.00
CA ALA A 211 -16.73 -4.22 -9.14
C ALA A 211 -17.86 -5.17 -9.57
N SER A 212 -17.93 -5.46 -10.87
CA SER A 212 -18.88 -6.41 -11.45
C SER A 212 -18.37 -7.86 -11.45
N SER A 213 -17.13 -8.11 -11.03
CA SER A 213 -16.51 -9.43 -11.09
C SER A 213 -17.02 -10.36 -9.98
N ALA A 214 -17.14 -11.65 -10.32
CA ALA A 214 -17.54 -12.69 -9.37
C ALA A 214 -16.42 -13.12 -8.40
N THR A 215 -15.19 -12.60 -8.56
CA THR A 215 -14.00 -13.00 -7.77
C THR A 215 -13.37 -11.84 -6.99
N PRO A 216 -14.06 -11.26 -6.00
CA PRO A 216 -13.64 -10.03 -5.31
C PRO A 216 -12.35 -10.18 -4.48
N THR A 217 -11.95 -11.39 -4.10
CA THR A 217 -10.76 -11.63 -3.26
C THR A 217 -9.43 -11.47 -3.99
N GLN A 218 -9.41 -11.60 -5.32
CA GLN A 218 -8.22 -11.40 -6.14
C GLN A 218 -8.15 -10.02 -6.78
N THR A 219 -9.19 -9.20 -6.61
CA THR A 219 -9.34 -7.91 -7.30
C THR A 219 -9.05 -6.72 -6.40
N LEU A 220 -8.99 -6.88 -5.07
CA LEU A 220 -8.84 -5.76 -4.14
C LEU A 220 -7.52 -5.00 -4.31
N ASP A 221 -6.38 -5.71 -4.40
CA ASP A 221 -5.07 -5.08 -4.59
C ASP A 221 -4.99 -4.31 -5.91
N LEU A 222 -5.52 -4.90 -7.00
CA LEU A 222 -5.60 -4.26 -8.30
C LEU A 222 -6.54 -3.06 -8.30
N ALA A 223 -7.65 -3.12 -7.55
CA ALA A 223 -8.58 -2.00 -7.41
C ALA A 223 -7.90 -0.80 -6.74
N TYR A 224 -7.15 -1.04 -5.66
CA TYR A 224 -6.37 0.02 -5.01
C TYR A 224 -5.28 0.58 -5.92
N SER A 225 -4.49 -0.25 -6.61
CA SER A 225 -3.45 0.25 -7.52
C SER A 225 -4.02 1.09 -8.66
N THR A 226 -5.19 0.69 -9.18
CA THR A 226 -5.92 1.40 -10.22
C THR A 226 -6.43 2.75 -9.72
N PHE A 227 -7.04 2.78 -8.53
CA PHE A 227 -7.54 4.01 -7.93
C PHE A 227 -6.40 4.98 -7.60
N ASP A 228 -5.30 4.50 -7.04
CA ASP A 228 -4.11 5.30 -6.72
C ASP A 228 -3.49 5.91 -7.99
N SER A 229 -3.44 5.16 -9.09
CA SER A 229 -2.97 5.65 -10.39
C SER A 229 -3.88 6.76 -10.92
N ALA A 230 -5.20 6.62 -10.77
CA ALA A 230 -6.16 7.64 -11.17
C ALA A 230 -6.04 8.92 -10.33
N VAL A 231 -5.92 8.79 -9.01
CA VAL A 231 -5.67 9.93 -8.10
C VAL A 231 -4.37 10.64 -8.47
N SER A 232 -3.31 9.91 -8.78
CA SER A 232 -2.02 10.48 -9.20
C SER A 232 -2.14 11.31 -10.50
N LEU A 233 -2.95 10.86 -11.45
CA LEU A 233 -3.24 11.63 -12.67
C LEU A 233 -4.03 12.90 -12.37
N VAL A 234 -5.05 12.82 -11.51
CA VAL A 234 -5.87 13.98 -11.13
C VAL A 234 -5.04 15.02 -10.38
N ASP A 235 -4.21 14.59 -9.43
CA ASP A 235 -3.31 15.47 -8.70
C ASP A 235 -2.30 16.14 -9.64
N GLY A 236 -1.71 15.38 -10.58
CA GLY A 236 -0.81 15.93 -11.58
C GLY A 236 -1.49 16.97 -12.49
N LEU A 237 -2.74 16.72 -12.88
CA LEU A 237 -3.52 17.64 -13.71
C LEU A 237 -3.91 18.91 -12.94
N LYS A 238 -4.41 18.78 -11.70
CA LYS A 238 -4.77 19.90 -10.81
C LYS A 238 -3.58 20.79 -10.49
N ASN A 239 -2.41 20.20 -10.25
CA ASN A 239 -1.17 20.93 -10.04
C ASN A 239 -0.75 21.74 -11.27
N ARG A 240 -1.01 21.21 -12.48
CA ARG A 240 -0.62 21.86 -13.73
C ARG A 240 -1.58 22.97 -14.16
N TYR A 241 -2.88 22.79 -13.93
CA TYR A 241 -3.91 23.74 -14.35
C TYR A 241 -4.79 24.18 -13.16
N PRO A 242 -4.27 24.92 -12.17
CA PRO A 242 -4.94 25.15 -10.88
C PRO A 242 -6.26 25.94 -10.95
N VAL A 243 -6.57 26.57 -12.09
CA VAL A 243 -7.77 27.42 -12.29
C VAL A 243 -8.74 26.79 -13.30
N ALA A 244 -8.51 25.55 -13.74
CA ALA A 244 -9.42 24.85 -14.63
C ALA A 244 -10.68 24.35 -13.89
N ASP A 245 -11.75 24.11 -14.65
CA ASP A 245 -12.94 23.41 -14.16
C ASP A 245 -12.68 21.90 -14.18
N TYR A 246 -12.89 21.26 -13.03
CA TYR A 246 -12.64 19.84 -12.79
C TYR A 246 -13.91 19.03 -12.52
N GLN A 247 -15.10 19.61 -12.67
CA GLN A 247 -16.36 18.93 -12.33
C GLN A 247 -16.51 17.53 -12.94
N GLU A 248 -16.16 17.39 -14.23
CA GLU A 248 -16.22 16.09 -14.94
C GLU A 248 -15.23 15.07 -14.36
N ILE A 249 -14.01 15.51 -14.06
CA ILE A 249 -12.96 14.65 -13.49
C ILE A 249 -13.29 14.26 -12.05
N ASP A 250 -13.81 15.19 -11.26
CA ASP A 250 -14.24 14.93 -9.89
C ASP A 250 -15.41 13.94 -9.85
N LEU A 251 -16.31 13.97 -10.85
CA LEU A 251 -17.37 12.98 -11.01
C LEU A 251 -16.80 11.58 -11.29
N ILE A 252 -15.87 11.47 -12.25
CA ILE A 252 -15.19 10.20 -12.57
C ILE A 252 -14.53 9.61 -11.32
N ILE A 253 -13.78 10.41 -10.56
CA ILE A 253 -13.13 9.92 -9.32
C ILE A 253 -14.16 9.52 -8.26
N ALA A 254 -15.27 10.24 -8.13
CA ALA A 254 -16.33 9.88 -7.20
C ALA A 254 -16.98 8.53 -7.57
N GLU A 255 -17.21 8.28 -8.86
CA GLU A 255 -17.71 7.00 -9.37
C GLU A 255 -16.70 5.87 -9.11
N MET A 256 -15.41 6.09 -9.39
CA MET A 256 -14.33 5.16 -9.08
C MET A 256 -14.25 4.81 -7.59
N ALA A 257 -14.42 5.80 -6.70
CA ALA A 257 -14.49 5.56 -5.26
C ALA A 257 -15.73 4.73 -4.87
N GLY A 258 -16.86 4.92 -5.58
CA GLY A 258 -18.04 4.07 -5.46
C GLY A 258 -17.74 2.62 -5.79
N TYR A 259 -17.10 2.35 -6.94
CA TYR A 259 -16.70 1.00 -7.33
C TYR A 259 -15.73 0.36 -6.34
N LEU A 260 -14.76 1.12 -5.82
CA LEU A 260 -13.83 0.61 -4.81
C LEU A 260 -14.58 0.18 -3.53
N ASN A 261 -15.52 0.98 -3.05
CA ASN A 261 -16.36 0.62 -1.90
C ASN A 261 -17.17 -0.65 -2.16
N ASP A 262 -17.72 -0.82 -3.37
CA ASP A 262 -18.46 -2.04 -3.74
C ASP A 262 -17.54 -3.28 -3.73
N ILE A 263 -16.31 -3.16 -4.25
CA ILE A 263 -15.31 -4.23 -4.22
C ILE A 263 -14.93 -4.58 -2.77
N GLU A 264 -14.66 -3.57 -1.93
CA GLU A 264 -14.36 -3.74 -0.51
C GLU A 264 -15.50 -4.47 0.22
N TYR A 265 -16.75 -4.06 -0.01
CA TYR A 265 -17.92 -4.69 0.61
C TYR A 265 -18.06 -6.16 0.17
N GLN A 266 -17.91 -6.45 -1.12
CA GLN A 266 -17.95 -7.81 -1.64
C GLN A 266 -16.82 -8.68 -1.07
N TYR A 267 -15.61 -8.13 -0.98
CA TYR A 267 -14.46 -8.79 -0.36
C TYR A 267 -14.77 -9.20 1.08
N GLY A 268 -15.24 -8.23 1.90
CA GLY A 268 -15.61 -8.49 3.29
C GLY A 268 -16.69 -9.57 3.41
N ALA A 269 -17.69 -9.52 2.53
CA ALA A 269 -18.77 -10.51 2.52
C ALA A 269 -18.29 -11.94 2.22
N VAL A 270 -17.38 -12.10 1.25
CA VAL A 270 -16.79 -13.41 0.91
C VAL A 270 -15.95 -13.94 2.06
N VAL A 271 -15.03 -13.13 2.59
CA VAL A 271 -14.15 -13.52 3.70
C VAL A 271 -14.96 -13.95 4.93
N ALA A 272 -16.00 -13.18 5.28
CA ALA A 272 -16.88 -13.51 6.39
C ALA A 272 -17.64 -14.82 6.16
N SER A 273 -18.18 -15.01 4.96
CA SER A 273 -18.92 -16.22 4.57
C SER A 273 -18.04 -17.46 4.63
N GLU A 274 -16.85 -17.43 4.03
CA GLU A 274 -15.90 -18.55 4.02
C GLU A 274 -15.46 -18.94 5.43
N THR A 275 -15.17 -17.95 6.27
CA THR A 275 -14.79 -18.18 7.67
C THR A 275 -15.96 -18.80 8.45
N THR A 276 -17.17 -18.28 8.27
CA THR A 276 -18.40 -18.80 8.91
C THR A 276 -18.68 -20.24 8.49
N ILE A 277 -18.57 -20.56 7.19
CA ILE A 277 -18.74 -21.93 6.67
C ILE A 277 -17.70 -22.87 7.28
N SER A 278 -16.47 -22.42 7.43
CA SER A 278 -15.37 -23.22 7.99
C SER A 278 -15.61 -23.52 9.47
N LEU A 279 -16.05 -22.53 10.26
CA LEU A 279 -16.42 -22.71 11.67
C LEU A 279 -17.58 -23.69 11.84
N ARG A 280 -18.61 -23.59 10.99
CA ARG A 280 -19.74 -24.53 10.99
C ARG A 280 -19.31 -25.96 10.67
N LYS A 281 -18.50 -26.15 9.64
CA LYS A 281 -17.96 -27.47 9.28
C LYS A 281 -17.15 -28.09 10.42
N MET A 282 -16.29 -27.30 11.06
CA MET A 282 -15.53 -27.74 12.23
C MET A 282 -16.44 -28.09 13.42
N SER A 283 -17.47 -27.29 13.66
CA SER A 283 -18.47 -27.56 14.71
C SER A 283 -19.22 -28.86 14.44
N GLU A 284 -19.63 -29.09 13.19
CA GLU A 284 -20.26 -30.35 12.78
C GLU A 284 -19.32 -31.56 12.92
N GLU A 285 -18.03 -31.41 12.57
CA GLU A 285 -16.99 -32.43 12.76
C GLU A 285 -16.87 -32.80 14.24
N ILE A 286 -16.63 -31.81 15.11
CA ILE A 286 -16.48 -32.00 16.56
C ILE A 286 -17.74 -32.57 17.22
N SER A 287 -18.93 -32.15 16.76
CA SER A 287 -20.20 -32.59 17.36
C SER A 287 -20.38 -34.11 17.30
N LYS A 288 -19.87 -34.74 16.23
CA LYS A 288 -19.96 -36.18 15.95
C LYS A 288 -18.93 -37.01 16.74
N LEU A 289 -17.92 -36.38 17.32
CA LEU A 289 -16.89 -37.05 18.10
C LEU A 289 -17.40 -37.37 19.52
N GLU A 290 -17.06 -38.54 20.04
CA GLU A 290 -17.36 -38.90 21.44
C GLU A 290 -16.43 -38.16 22.42
N ALA A 291 -15.15 -38.05 22.07
CA ALA A 291 -14.12 -37.28 22.78
C ALA A 291 -13.26 -36.51 21.75
N LEU A 292 -12.69 -35.39 22.18
CA LEU A 292 -11.91 -34.51 21.32
C LEU A 292 -10.43 -34.88 21.37
N ASP A 293 -9.86 -35.33 20.26
CA ASP A 293 -8.42 -35.58 20.13
C ASP A 293 -7.62 -34.27 19.99
N ASP A 294 -6.30 -34.35 20.25
CA ASP A 294 -5.40 -33.19 20.26
C ASP A 294 -5.27 -32.51 18.88
N GLU A 295 -5.35 -33.28 17.79
CA GLU A 295 -5.20 -32.75 16.43
C GLU A 295 -6.44 -31.94 16.02
N THR A 296 -7.63 -32.49 16.24
CA THR A 296 -8.91 -31.82 16.01
C THR A 296 -9.05 -30.59 16.93
N TYR A 297 -8.60 -30.70 18.20
CA TYR A 297 -8.55 -29.56 19.11
C TYR A 297 -7.65 -28.44 18.57
N ALA A 298 -6.43 -28.75 18.15
CA ALA A 298 -5.49 -27.76 17.61
C ALA A 298 -6.04 -27.09 16.34
N ARG A 299 -6.64 -27.86 15.42
CA ARG A 299 -7.30 -27.33 14.20
C ARG A 299 -8.46 -26.40 14.56
N GLY A 300 -9.29 -26.77 15.54
CA GLY A 300 -10.38 -25.93 16.04
C GLY A 300 -9.89 -24.61 16.67
N GLN A 301 -8.83 -24.66 17.48
CA GLN A 301 -8.22 -23.47 18.08
C GLN A 301 -7.61 -22.54 17.03
N LEU A 302 -6.90 -23.09 16.03
CA LEU A 302 -6.35 -22.29 14.93
C LEU A 302 -7.46 -21.56 14.17
N LEU A 303 -8.55 -22.27 13.85
CA LEU A 303 -9.68 -21.68 13.15
C LEU A 303 -10.39 -20.60 13.97
N LEU A 304 -10.49 -20.79 15.29
CA LEU A 304 -10.98 -19.74 16.18
C LEU A 304 -10.08 -18.51 16.17
N ILE A 305 -8.75 -18.66 16.22
CA ILE A 305 -7.81 -17.52 16.14
C ILE A 305 -8.02 -16.76 14.84
N GLN A 306 -8.04 -17.46 13.70
CA GLN A 306 -8.28 -16.87 12.38
C GLN A 306 -9.63 -16.12 12.33
N ALA A 307 -10.68 -16.70 12.90
CA ALA A 307 -11.99 -16.05 12.95
C ALA A 307 -12.02 -14.79 13.83
N HIS A 308 -11.29 -14.79 14.96
CA HIS A 308 -11.15 -13.59 15.80
C HIS A 308 -10.36 -12.49 15.09
N GLU A 309 -9.35 -12.84 14.30
CA GLU A 309 -8.64 -11.89 13.44
C GLU A 309 -9.59 -11.25 12.42
N GLN A 310 -10.47 -12.04 11.78
CA GLN A 310 -11.46 -11.52 10.85
C GLN A 310 -12.47 -10.56 11.49
N LEU A 311 -12.77 -10.66 12.80
CA LEU A 311 -13.61 -9.67 13.46
C LEU A 311 -13.02 -8.25 13.44
N GLN A 312 -11.69 -8.13 13.33
CA GLN A 312 -10.99 -6.86 13.20
C GLN A 312 -10.97 -6.33 11.76
N ASN A 313 -11.35 -7.15 10.78
CA ASN A 313 -11.41 -6.74 9.38
C ASN A 313 -12.44 -5.61 9.19
N MET A 314 -11.99 -4.48 8.64
CA MET A 314 -12.82 -3.28 8.46
C MET A 314 -13.87 -3.42 7.36
N PHE A 315 -13.65 -4.34 6.41
CA PHE A 315 -14.53 -4.55 5.26
C PHE A 315 -15.72 -5.46 5.58
N ILE A 316 -15.67 -6.21 6.69
CA ILE A 316 -16.77 -7.10 7.07
C ILE A 316 -17.88 -6.28 7.72
N HIS A 317 -19.11 -6.42 7.19
CA HIS A 317 -20.26 -5.67 7.69
C HIS A 317 -20.62 -6.07 9.14
N PRO A 318 -21.09 -5.16 9.99
CA PRO A 318 -21.46 -5.48 11.39
C PRO A 318 -22.42 -6.65 11.56
N ASP A 319 -23.36 -6.85 10.63
CA ASP A 319 -24.28 -7.99 10.69
C ASP A 319 -23.58 -9.32 10.40
N GLN A 320 -22.64 -9.35 9.46
CA GLN A 320 -21.79 -10.52 9.22
C GLN A 320 -20.86 -10.79 10.41
N LYS A 321 -20.37 -9.74 11.09
CA LYS A 321 -19.60 -9.89 12.34
C LYS A 321 -20.41 -10.54 13.44
N LYS A 322 -21.71 -10.23 13.56
CA LYS A 322 -22.60 -10.89 14.54
C LYS A 322 -22.75 -12.39 14.24
N ASP A 323 -22.95 -12.75 12.97
CA ASP A 323 -23.05 -14.15 12.57
C ASP A 323 -21.74 -14.89 12.82
N LEU A 324 -20.60 -14.28 12.50
CA LEU A 324 -19.28 -14.84 12.77
C LEU A 324 -19.05 -15.03 14.28
N LEU A 325 -19.39 -14.05 15.12
CA LEU A 325 -19.33 -14.14 16.59
C LEU A 325 -20.19 -15.27 17.15
N LYS A 326 -21.36 -15.51 16.56
CA LYS A 326 -22.23 -16.62 16.94
C LYS A 326 -21.55 -17.96 16.66
N GLU A 327 -20.98 -18.15 15.46
CA GLU A 327 -20.29 -19.40 15.14
C GLU A 327 -18.99 -19.60 15.92
N ILE A 328 -18.27 -18.52 16.23
CA ILE A 328 -17.13 -18.54 17.16
C ILE A 328 -17.57 -19.08 18.52
N SER A 329 -18.64 -18.52 19.10
CA SER A 329 -19.19 -18.96 20.39
C SER A 329 -19.61 -20.43 20.34
N ASN A 330 -20.33 -20.83 19.29
CA ASN A 330 -20.77 -22.22 19.11
C ASN A 330 -19.61 -23.22 19.12
N LEU A 331 -18.55 -22.94 18.35
CA LEU A 331 -17.38 -23.81 18.28
C LEU A 331 -16.60 -23.83 19.61
N GLN A 332 -16.46 -22.68 20.27
CA GLN A 332 -15.83 -22.58 21.60
C GLN A 332 -16.56 -23.41 22.65
N ASP A 333 -17.88 -23.25 22.75
CA ASP A 333 -18.72 -23.98 23.70
C ASP A 333 -18.63 -25.49 23.46
N LEU A 334 -18.66 -25.90 22.19
CA LEU A 334 -18.58 -27.31 21.82
C LEU A 334 -17.20 -27.94 22.14
N ILE A 335 -16.11 -27.21 21.89
CA ILE A 335 -14.76 -27.65 22.29
C ILE A 335 -14.67 -27.80 23.81
N VAL A 336 -15.19 -26.83 24.57
CA VAL A 336 -15.22 -26.90 26.04
C VAL A 336 -16.06 -28.07 26.52
N GLU A 337 -17.25 -28.29 25.93
CA GLU A 337 -18.13 -29.41 26.26
C GLU A 337 -17.44 -30.76 26.05
N LYS A 338 -16.89 -31.02 24.86
CA LYS A 338 -16.25 -32.31 24.52
C LYS A 338 -15.01 -32.57 25.36
N LYS A 339 -14.22 -31.53 25.66
CA LYS A 339 -13.10 -31.63 26.59
C LYS A 339 -13.54 -31.84 28.04
N SER A 340 -14.70 -31.31 28.43
CA SER A 340 -15.30 -31.52 29.77
C SER A 340 -15.87 -32.93 29.93
N LEU A 341 -16.35 -33.57 28.86
CA LEU A 341 -16.89 -34.94 28.90
C LEU A 341 -15.79 -35.98 29.15
N ASP A 342 -14.60 -35.76 28.61
CA ASP A 342 -13.42 -36.62 28.84
C ASP A 342 -12.84 -36.48 30.27
N SER A 343 -13.27 -35.44 31.00
CA SER A 343 -12.70 -35.02 32.28
C SER A 343 -13.71 -34.90 33.43
N LYS A 344 -15.01 -35.15 33.23
CA LYS A 344 -16.05 -34.93 34.25
C LYS A 344 -15.96 -35.83 35.48
N SER A 345 -15.44 -37.06 35.38
CA SER A 345 -15.20 -37.88 36.59
C SER A 345 -13.91 -37.44 37.31
N LYS A 346 -12.84 -37.20 36.55
CA LYS A 346 -11.51 -36.83 37.05
C LYS A 346 -11.44 -35.43 37.66
N ILE A 347 -11.99 -34.41 37.00
CA ILE A 347 -12.06 -33.03 37.52
C ILE A 347 -12.92 -32.95 38.78
N LYS A 348 -14.01 -33.73 38.85
CA LYS A 348 -14.85 -33.79 40.05
C LYS A 348 -14.10 -34.43 41.23
N GLU A 349 -13.36 -35.51 40.98
CA GLU A 349 -12.50 -36.15 41.98
C GLU A 349 -11.34 -35.24 42.39
N TYR A 350 -10.70 -34.57 41.44
CA TYR A 350 -9.66 -33.58 41.66
C TYR A 350 -10.16 -32.41 42.53
N ASN A 351 -11.33 -31.84 42.21
CA ASN A 351 -11.93 -30.76 42.99
C ASN A 351 -12.34 -31.22 44.39
N ARG A 352 -12.81 -32.46 44.55
CA ARG A 352 -13.10 -33.06 45.86
C ARG A 352 -11.81 -33.24 46.67
N TRP A 353 -10.74 -33.71 46.05
CA TRP A 353 -9.43 -33.85 46.67
C TRP A 353 -8.86 -32.48 47.09
N ALA A 354 -8.82 -31.52 46.17
CA ALA A 354 -8.30 -30.17 46.42
C ALA A 354 -9.09 -29.48 47.56
N PHE A 355 -10.42 -29.57 47.54
CA PHE A 355 -11.25 -29.00 48.61
C PHE A 355 -11.01 -29.66 49.98
N ASN A 356 -10.84 -30.99 50.02
CA ASN A 356 -10.50 -31.69 51.26
C ASN A 356 -9.12 -31.30 51.78
N MET A 357 -8.15 -31.08 50.88
CA MET A 357 -6.81 -30.63 51.22
C MET A 357 -6.84 -29.21 51.80
N LEU A 358 -7.55 -28.29 51.15
CA LEU A 358 -7.73 -26.91 51.62
C LEU A 358 -8.37 -26.84 53.01
N LYS A 359 -9.32 -27.73 53.33
CA LYS A 359 -9.93 -27.82 54.68
C LYS A 359 -8.95 -28.19 55.80
N THR A 360 -7.81 -28.79 55.48
CA THR A 360 -6.79 -29.13 56.49
C THR A 360 -5.91 -27.94 56.86
N ILE A 361 -5.97 -26.86 56.07
CA ILE A 361 -5.21 -25.64 56.29
C ILE A 361 -5.91 -24.83 57.38
N ASP A 362 -5.17 -24.56 58.46
CA ASP A 362 -5.62 -23.75 59.58
C ASP A 362 -4.69 -22.53 59.70
N PRO A 363 -5.13 -21.34 59.27
CA PRO A 363 -4.31 -20.13 59.30
C PRO A 363 -3.77 -19.78 60.70
N GLU A 364 -4.44 -20.19 61.77
CA GLU A 364 -3.96 -19.92 63.14
C GLU A 364 -2.74 -20.77 63.52
N LYS A 365 -2.47 -21.85 62.80
CA LYS A 365 -1.34 -22.75 63.05
C LYS A 365 -0.07 -22.40 62.27
N VAL A 366 -0.10 -21.37 61.43
CA VAL A 366 1.03 -20.94 60.58
C VAL A 366 2.30 -20.67 61.38
N ARG A 367 2.17 -20.16 62.61
CA ARG A 367 3.30 -19.83 63.50
C ARG A 367 3.88 -21.02 64.27
N LYS A 368 3.35 -22.24 64.04
CA LYS A 368 3.92 -23.46 64.62
C LYS A 368 4.94 -24.07 63.66
N ASP A 369 6.06 -24.50 64.19
CA ASP A 369 7.14 -25.11 63.41
C ASP A 369 6.63 -26.25 62.51
N GLY A 370 7.01 -26.21 61.23
CA GLY A 370 6.67 -27.23 60.23
C GLY A 370 5.37 -26.99 59.45
N TYR A 371 4.43 -26.19 59.96
CA TYR A 371 3.15 -25.95 59.27
C TYR A 371 3.28 -25.05 58.04
N LEU A 372 4.20 -24.08 58.07
CA LEU A 372 4.44 -23.18 56.94
C LEU A 372 4.86 -23.96 55.67
N ASN A 373 5.82 -24.88 55.81
CA ASN A 373 6.29 -25.72 54.70
C ASN A 373 5.21 -26.72 54.26
N LEU A 374 4.45 -27.28 55.20
CA LEU A 374 3.36 -28.20 54.90
C LEU A 374 2.27 -27.52 54.05
N TYR A 375 1.87 -26.29 54.42
CA TYR A 375 0.87 -25.54 53.68
C TYR A 375 1.39 -25.06 52.33
N ALA A 376 2.68 -24.67 52.22
CA ALA A 376 3.30 -24.35 50.95
C ALA A 376 3.25 -25.54 49.98
N ASN A 377 3.56 -26.75 50.47
CA ASN A 377 3.47 -27.96 49.65
C ASN A 377 2.02 -28.20 49.20
N PHE A 378 1.07 -28.14 50.14
CA PHE A 378 -0.34 -28.41 49.85
C PHE A 378 -0.93 -27.44 48.80
N LEU A 379 -0.60 -26.15 48.93
CA LEU A 379 -1.10 -25.13 48.01
C LEU A 379 -0.36 -25.15 46.67
N GLY A 380 0.89 -25.63 46.65
CA GLY A 380 1.70 -25.76 45.43
C GLY A 380 1.31 -26.95 44.56
N GLU A 381 0.85 -28.04 45.18
CA GLU A 381 0.36 -29.22 44.46
C GLU A 381 -0.95 -28.96 43.70
N ILE A 382 -1.71 -27.92 44.07
CA ILE A 382 -2.99 -27.58 43.45
C ILE A 382 -2.77 -26.71 42.22
N ASP A 383 -3.09 -27.22 41.03
CA ASP A 383 -3.23 -26.41 39.84
C ASP A 383 -4.60 -25.71 39.80
N LYS A 384 -4.57 -24.38 39.87
CA LYS A 384 -5.78 -23.53 39.89
C LYS A 384 -6.57 -23.58 38.59
N ASN A 385 -5.94 -23.94 37.46
CA ASN A 385 -6.57 -23.98 36.15
C ASN A 385 -7.71 -25.02 36.05
N TYR A 386 -7.73 -26.00 36.96
CA TYR A 386 -8.72 -27.09 36.98
C TYR A 386 -9.69 -27.01 38.17
N LEU A 387 -9.65 -25.94 38.96
CA LEU A 387 -10.55 -25.76 40.09
C LEU A 387 -11.93 -25.25 39.65
N TYR A 388 -12.98 -25.76 40.28
CA TYR A 388 -14.29 -25.15 40.22
C TYR A 388 -14.25 -23.76 40.86
N PRO A 389 -15.03 -22.79 40.35
CA PRO A 389 -15.01 -21.41 40.83
C PRO A 389 -15.12 -21.29 42.36
N GLU A 390 -15.95 -22.10 42.99
CA GLU A 390 -16.17 -22.07 44.44
C GLU A 390 -14.94 -22.57 45.24
N VAL A 391 -14.23 -23.56 44.70
CA VAL A 391 -13.00 -24.09 45.32
C VAL A 391 -11.83 -23.13 45.09
N ALA A 392 -11.75 -22.49 43.93
CA ALA A 392 -10.76 -21.46 43.63
C ALA A 392 -10.91 -20.25 44.56
N ILE A 393 -12.15 -19.79 44.82
CA ILE A 393 -12.42 -18.72 45.78
C ILE A 393 -11.97 -19.13 47.19
N TYR A 394 -12.21 -20.37 47.60
CA TYR A 394 -11.77 -20.86 48.91
C TYR A 394 -10.24 -20.96 49.03
N TYR A 395 -9.56 -21.40 47.96
CA TYR A 395 -8.11 -21.38 47.86
C TYR A 395 -7.54 -19.96 48.06
N ASP A 396 -8.08 -18.98 47.34
CA ASP A 396 -7.60 -17.60 47.39
C ASP A 396 -7.87 -16.94 48.75
N HIS A 397 -9.01 -17.26 49.36
CA HIS A 397 -9.32 -16.83 50.72
C HIS A 397 -8.29 -17.37 51.73
N LEU A 398 -7.96 -18.66 51.67
CA LEU A 398 -6.97 -19.26 52.57
C LEU A 398 -5.57 -18.69 52.33
N MET A 399 -5.17 -18.53 51.07
CA MET A 399 -3.89 -17.93 50.71
C MET A 399 -3.74 -16.52 51.31
N SER A 400 -4.78 -15.69 51.19
CA SER A 400 -4.81 -14.36 51.79
C SER A 400 -4.68 -14.41 53.32
N LYS A 401 -5.45 -15.28 53.99
CA LYS A 401 -5.39 -15.45 55.46
C LYS A 401 -4.05 -15.97 55.97
N LEU A 402 -3.40 -16.82 55.19
CA LEU A 402 -2.06 -17.32 55.45
C LEU A 402 -1.04 -16.18 55.37
N ILE A 403 -1.04 -15.41 54.27
CA ILE A 403 -0.14 -14.27 54.05
C ILE A 403 -0.30 -13.21 55.14
N GLU A 404 -1.53 -12.87 55.54
CA GLU A 404 -1.81 -11.90 56.63
C GLU A 404 -1.11 -12.25 57.96
N LYS A 405 -0.82 -13.53 58.20
CA LYS A 405 -0.28 -14.04 59.48
C LYS A 405 1.23 -14.33 59.43
N MET A 406 1.84 -14.31 58.25
CA MET A 406 3.26 -14.54 58.02
C MET A 406 4.07 -13.24 58.14
N ARG A 407 5.35 -13.36 58.49
CA ARG A 407 6.32 -12.26 58.35
C ARG A 407 6.78 -12.15 56.91
N THR A 408 7.22 -10.96 56.49
CA THR A 408 7.69 -10.71 55.11
C THR A 408 8.76 -11.69 54.64
N GLU A 409 9.73 -12.03 55.50
CA GLU A 409 10.80 -13.00 55.21
C GLU A 409 10.32 -14.46 55.08
N GLU A 410 9.15 -14.77 55.64
CA GLU A 410 8.53 -16.10 55.56
C GLU A 410 7.70 -16.26 54.28
N ILE A 411 7.13 -15.16 53.77
CA ILE A 411 6.32 -15.14 52.54
C ILE A 411 7.16 -15.57 51.33
N GLU A 412 8.38 -15.05 51.19
CA GLU A 412 9.26 -15.37 50.06
C GLU A 412 9.59 -16.87 50.02
N LYS A 413 10.01 -17.44 51.15
CA LYS A 413 10.28 -18.88 51.29
C LYS A 413 9.04 -19.74 51.07
N PHE A 414 7.89 -19.26 51.51
CA PHE A 414 6.61 -19.94 51.33
C PHE A 414 6.20 -19.99 49.85
N VAL A 415 6.29 -18.86 49.14
CA VAL A 415 5.96 -18.79 47.70
C VAL A 415 6.95 -19.59 46.87
N GLU A 416 8.25 -19.50 47.14
CA GLU A 416 9.28 -20.29 46.44
C GLU A 416 9.01 -21.79 46.59
N LYS A 417 8.71 -22.24 47.82
CA LYS A 417 8.40 -23.65 48.10
C LYS A 417 7.12 -24.12 47.43
N MET A 418 6.11 -23.26 47.38
CA MET A 418 4.84 -23.53 46.71
C MET A 418 5.04 -23.69 45.19
N LEU A 419 5.78 -22.77 44.57
CA LEU A 419 6.06 -22.80 43.13
C LEU A 419 7.01 -23.95 42.72
N SER A 420 7.81 -24.46 43.66
CA SER A 420 8.69 -25.61 43.42
C SER A 420 7.96 -26.96 43.44
N GLN A 421 6.66 -27.00 43.72
CA GLN A 421 5.90 -28.26 43.75
C GLN A 421 5.49 -28.69 42.34
N GLU A 422 5.53 -30.00 42.09
CA GLU A 422 4.92 -30.57 40.90
C GLU A 422 3.41 -30.51 41.03
N LYS A 423 2.75 -29.84 40.10
CA LYS A 423 1.30 -29.64 40.13
C LYS A 423 0.58 -30.93 39.77
N ARG A 424 -0.35 -31.35 40.63
CA ARG A 424 -1.20 -32.50 40.38
C ARG A 424 -2.19 -32.17 39.26
N GLN A 425 -2.23 -33.04 38.25
CA GLN A 425 -3.20 -32.96 37.16
C GLN A 425 -4.49 -33.75 37.50
N PRO A 426 -5.65 -33.38 36.92
CA PRO A 426 -6.92 -34.08 37.14
C PRO A 426 -6.93 -35.59 36.87
#